data_AF-A0A9Q1R912-F1
#
_entry.id   AF-A0A9Q1R912-F1
#
_cell.length_a   1.000
_cell.length_b   1.000
_cell.length_c   1.000
_cell.angle_alpha   90.00
_cell.angle_beta   90.00
_cell.angle_gamma   90.00
#
_symmetry.space_group_name_H-M   'P 1'
#
loop_
_entity.id
_entity.type
_entity.pdbx_description
1 polymer ?
#
loop_
_entity_poly.entity_id
_entity_poly.type
_entity_poly.pdbx_seq_one_letter_code
_entity_poly.pdbx_strand_id
1 'polypeptide(L)'
;MDYCKADIYTVNCGMAFGQAAMLLSLGKKGFRALQPNSSTKLYLPKVSKSSGAVIDMWIKAKELESNTEYYLELLSKGTGKPT
;
A
#
# COMPACT_ATOMS: atom_id res chain seq x y z
N MET A 1 -4.56 10.13 1.66
CA MET A 1 -5.10 10.58 2.97
C MET A 1 -6.07 11.75 2.77
N ASP A 2 -6.74 11.79 1.62
CA ASP A 2 -7.08 13.06 0.96
C ASP A 2 -8.49 13.55 1.33
N TYR A 3 -9.27 12.71 2.01
CA TYR A 3 -10.61 13.07 2.48
C TYR A 3 -10.57 13.98 3.70
N CYS A 4 -9.57 13.80 4.58
CA CYS A 4 -9.46 14.63 5.77
C CYS A 4 -8.86 16.00 5.40
N LYS A 5 -9.45 17.09 5.91
CA LYS A 5 -8.93 18.45 5.71
C LYS A 5 -7.60 18.67 6.43
N ALA A 6 -7.34 17.94 7.51
CA ALA A 6 -6.13 18.09 8.28
C ALA A 6 -4.91 17.52 7.53
N ASP A 7 -3.77 18.18 7.70
CA ASP A 7 -2.50 17.68 7.20
C ASP A 7 -2.08 16.44 7.98
N ILE A 8 -1.81 15.33 7.28
CA ILE A 8 -1.47 14.07 7.93
C ILE A 8 0.03 13.80 7.82
N TYR A 9 0.66 13.78 8.99
CA TYR A 9 2.08 13.47 9.15
C TYR A 9 2.24 12.00 9.45
N THR A 10 3.21 11.37 8.79
CA THR A 10 3.42 9.92 8.91
C THR A 10 4.85 9.67 9.36
N VAL A 11 5.00 8.89 10.42
CA VAL A 11 6.30 8.59 11.02
C VAL A 11 6.39 7.08 11.23
N ASN A 12 7.42 6.46 10.66
CA ASN A 12 7.74 5.07 10.95
C ASN A 12 8.63 4.99 12.20
N CYS A 13 8.07 4.42 13.27
CA CYS A 13 8.74 4.25 14.56
C CYS A 13 9.31 2.83 14.79
N GLY A 14 9.44 2.03 13.75
CA GLY A 14 10.04 0.70 13.86
C GLY A 14 9.91 -0.11 12.58
N MET A 15 8.69 -0.49 12.22
CA MET A 15 8.43 -1.29 11.01
C MET A 15 7.19 -0.80 10.28
N ALA A 16 7.33 -0.55 8.99
CA ALA A 16 6.22 -0.25 8.09
C ALA A 16 6.29 -1.21 6.89
N PHE A 17 5.51 -2.29 6.92
CA PHE A 17 5.57 -3.34 5.90
C PHE A 17 4.27 -3.47 5.09
N GLY A 18 4.40 -3.76 3.80
CA GLY A 18 3.30 -3.94 2.85
C GLY A 18 2.40 -2.71 2.77
N GLN A 19 1.16 -2.84 3.25
CA GLN A 19 0.17 -1.77 3.22
C GLN A 19 0.55 -0.61 4.16
N ALA A 20 1.26 -0.88 5.26
CA ALA A 20 1.74 0.19 6.14
C ALA A 20 2.79 1.08 5.46
N ALA A 21 3.65 0.50 4.61
CA ALA A 21 4.60 1.27 3.80
C ALA A 21 3.87 2.15 2.76
N MET A 22 2.77 1.66 2.19
CA MET A 22 1.93 2.45 1.29
C MET A 22 1.30 3.63 2.02
N LEU A 23 0.71 3.43 3.20
CA LEU A 23 0.15 4.51 4.02
C LEU A 23 1.20 5.56 4.41
N LEU A 24 2.40 5.13 4.78
CA LEU A 24 3.54 6.00 5.05
C LEU A 24 3.89 6.88 3.84
N SER A 25 3.82 6.33 2.62
CA SER A 25 4.11 7.11 1.40
C SER A 25 3.04 8.16 1.09
N LEU A 26 1.78 7.91 1.49
CA LEU A 26 0.62 8.77 1.22
C LEU A 26 0.42 9.91 2.23
N GLY A 27 1.31 10.05 3.23
CA GLY A 27 1.33 11.23 4.09
C GLY A 27 1.67 12.51 3.33
N LYS A 28 1.44 13.67 3.96
CA LYS A 28 1.74 14.97 3.34
C LYS A 28 3.22 15.04 2.93
N LYS A 29 3.48 15.35 1.65
CA LYS A 29 4.85 15.49 1.12
C LYS A 29 5.63 16.51 1.96
N GLY A 30 6.82 16.13 2.40
CA GLY A 30 7.66 16.92 3.33
C GLY A 30 7.48 16.56 4.81
N PHE A 31 6.38 15.90 5.19
CA PHE A 31 6.08 15.48 6.57
C PHE A 31 5.97 13.96 6.71
N ARG A 32 6.86 13.25 5.99
CA ARG A 32 6.98 11.79 6.04
C ARG A 32 8.37 11.48 6.59
N ALA A 33 8.43 10.90 7.78
CA ALA A 33 9.68 10.67 8.48
C ALA A 33 9.89 9.19 8.82
N LEU A 34 11.15 8.82 8.96
CA LEU A 34 11.59 7.49 9.39
C LEU A 34 12.58 7.66 10.54
N GLN A 35 12.49 6.81 11.56
CA GLN A 35 13.57 6.71 12.54
C GLN A 35 14.79 5.99 11.94
N PRO A 36 16.03 6.26 12.39
CA PRO A 36 17.25 5.66 11.81
C PRO A 36 17.27 4.13 11.83
N ASN A 37 16.67 3.51 12.84
CA ASN A 37 16.64 2.05 13.01
C ASN A 37 15.35 1.41 12.49
N SER A 38 14.51 2.18 11.80
CA SER A 38 13.23 1.66 11.31
C SER A 38 13.38 1.05 9.91
N SER A 39 12.53 0.07 9.62
CA SER A 39 12.55 -0.67 8.36
C SER A 39 11.23 -0.52 7.61
N THR A 40 11.32 -0.33 6.30
CA THR A 40 10.17 -0.20 5.41
C THR A 40 10.31 -1.20 4.27
N LYS A 41 9.26 -1.99 4.02
CA LYS A 41 9.29 -3.04 2.99
C LYS A 41 7.97 -3.09 2.23
N LEU A 42 8.05 -3.25 0.92
CA LEU A 42 6.88 -3.43 0.05
C LEU A 42 6.62 -4.92 -0.18
N TYR A 43 5.33 -5.26 -0.21
CA TYR A 43 4.85 -6.57 -0.60
C TYR A 43 3.76 -6.37 -1.64
N LEU A 44 3.76 -7.20 -2.67
CA LEU A 44 2.61 -7.30 -3.54
C LEU A 44 1.38 -7.73 -2.72
N PRO A 45 0.18 -7.21 -3.04
CA PRO A 45 -1.06 -7.73 -2.49
C PRO A 45 -1.13 -9.24 -2.66
N LYS A 46 -1.65 -9.92 -1.64
CA LYS A 46 -1.84 -11.37 -1.66
C LYS A 46 -3.28 -11.65 -1.30
N VAL A 47 -3.94 -12.48 -2.10
CA VAL A 47 -5.19 -13.12 -1.71
C VAL A 47 -4.88 -14.41 -0.98
N SER A 48 -5.76 -14.78 -0.04
CA SER A 48 -5.72 -16.11 0.55
C SER A 48 -5.91 -17.17 -0.54
N LYS A 49 -5.34 -18.37 -0.33
CA LYS A 49 -5.53 -19.48 -1.26
C LYS A 49 -7.02 -19.69 -1.49
N SER A 50 -7.47 -19.51 -2.73
CA SER A 50 -8.84 -19.80 -3.10
C SER A 50 -9.02 -21.31 -3.26
N SER A 51 -10.12 -21.83 -2.74
CA SER A 51 -10.56 -23.21 -2.87
C SER A 51 -12.07 -23.19 -3.12
N GLY A 52 -12.60 -24.12 -3.93
CA GLY A 52 -14.01 -24.17 -4.31
C GLY A 52 -14.23 -24.18 -5.82
N ALA A 53 -15.38 -23.66 -6.26
CA ALA A 53 -15.74 -23.63 -7.67
C ALA A 53 -14.76 -22.77 -8.48
N VAL A 54 -14.54 -23.17 -9.74
CA VAL A 54 -13.61 -22.48 -10.65
C VAL A 54 -14.01 -21.01 -10.85
N ILE A 55 -15.31 -20.71 -10.85
CA ILE A 55 -15.82 -19.35 -11.00
C ILE A 55 -15.38 -18.44 -9.83
N ASP A 56 -15.44 -18.93 -8.60
CA ASP A 56 -15.05 -18.17 -7.40
C ASP A 56 -13.54 -17.95 -7.35
N MET A 57 -12.76 -18.93 -7.81
CA MET A 57 -11.31 -18.78 -7.98
C MET A 57 -10.99 -17.69 -9.01
N TRP A 58 -11.71 -17.66 -10.12
CA TRP A 58 -11.50 -16.68 -11.17
C TRP A 58 -11.89 -15.26 -10.73
N ILE A 59 -13.01 -15.10 -10.01
CA ILE A 59 -13.44 -13.81 -9.45
C ILE A 59 -12.36 -13.26 -8.51
N LYS A 60 -11.84 -14.09 -7.59
CA LYS A 60 -10.76 -13.67 -6.69
C LYS A 60 -9.45 -13.36 -7.41
N ALA A 61 -9.14 -14.07 -8.50
CA ALA A 61 -7.98 -13.77 -9.32
C ALA A 61 -8.09 -12.38 -9.97
N LYS A 62 -9.26 -12.05 -10.53
CA LYS A 62 -9.54 -10.71 -11.05
C LYS A 62 -9.49 -9.63 -9.98
N GLU A 63 -10.03 -9.90 -8.80
CA GLU A 63 -9.97 -8.96 -7.69
C GLU A 63 -8.52 -8.70 -7.24
N LEU A 64 -7.68 -9.74 -7.21
CA LEU A 64 -6.25 -9.60 -6.93
C LEU A 64 -5.54 -8.70 -7.94
N GLU A 65 -5.85 -8.88 -9.23
CA GLU A 65 -5.28 -8.08 -10.31
C GLU A 65 -5.65 -6.59 -10.14
N SER A 66 -6.94 -6.29 -10.00
CA SER A 66 -7.42 -4.91 -9.77
C SER A 66 -6.82 -4.30 -8.50
N ASN A 67 -6.73 -5.07 -7.41
CA ASN A 67 -6.14 -4.58 -6.16
C ASN A 67 -4.64 -4.31 -6.29
N THR A 68 -3.93 -5.08 -7.12
CA THR A 68 -2.51 -4.90 -7.37
C THR A 68 -2.25 -3.63 -8.16
N GLU A 69 -3.04 -3.39 -9.21
CA GLU A 69 -2.95 -2.18 -10.01
C GLU A 69 -3.25 -0.92 -9.17
N TYR A 70 -4.33 -0.96 -8.38
CA TYR A 70 -4.67 0.14 -7.47
C TYR A 70 -3.57 0.40 -6.42
N TYR A 71 -2.98 -0.66 -5.87
CA TYR A 71 -1.88 -0.54 -4.91
C TYR A 71 -0.65 0.14 -5.53
N LEU A 72 -0.30 -0.22 -6.77
CA LEU A 72 0.81 0.38 -7.51
C LEU A 72 0.54 1.85 -7.84
N GLU A 73 -0.69 2.18 -8.25
CA GLU A 73 -1.10 3.56 -8.54
C GLU A 73 -0.95 4.45 -7.28
N LEU A 74 -1.42 3.98 -6.13
CA LEU A 74 -1.29 4.70 -4.86
C LEU A 74 0.18 4.90 -4.46
N LEU A 75 1.01 3.86 -4.62
CA LEU A 75 2.44 3.96 -4.35
C LEU A 75 3.15 4.91 -5.31
N SER A 76 2.80 4.90 -6.59
CA SER A 76 3.30 5.82 -7.60
C SER A 76 2.97 7.26 -7.22
N LYS A 77 1.71 7.54 -6.84
CA LYS A 77 1.28 8.85 -6.34
C LYS A 77 2.06 9.28 -5.10
N GLY A 78 2.28 8.39 -4.14
CA GLY A 78 3.03 8.69 -2.91
C GLY A 78 4.52 8.91 -3.15
N THR A 79 5.15 8.09 -3.99
CA THR A 79 6.61 8.12 -4.19
C THR A 79 7.07 9.04 -5.33
N GLY A 80 6.17 9.41 -6.24
CA GLY A 80 6.48 10.16 -7.47
C GLY A 80 7.27 9.34 -8.49
N LYS A 81 7.30 8.01 -8.36
CA LYS A 81 7.95 7.10 -9.31
C LYS A 81 6.91 6.54 -10.28
N PRO A 82 7.27 6.30 -11.54
CA PRO A 82 6.38 5.62 -12.47
C PRO A 82 6.02 4.22 -11.98
N THR A 83 4.79 3.79 -12.27
CA THR A 83 4.29 2.42 -12.09
C THR A 83 4.94 1.45 -13.06
#